data_AF-A0AAW3EFW6-F1
#
_entry.id   AF-A0AAW3EFW6-F1
#
_cell.length_a   1.000
_cell.length_b   1.000
_cell.length_c   1.000
_cell.angle_alpha   90.00
_cell.angle_beta   90.00
_cell.angle_gamma   90.00
#
_symmetry.space_group_name_H-M   'P 1'
#
loop_
_entity.id
_entity.type
_entity.pdbx_description
1 polymer ?
#
loop_
_entity_poly.entity_id
_entity_poly.type
_entity_poly.pdbx_seq_one_letter_code
_entity_poly.pdbx_strand_id
1 'polypeptide(L)' 'MAMLKKHINHADEAHTQIVHAKAIITLIASHDINNPAVENALEAVAEMLERAEAELVEVTHG' A
#
# COMPACT_ATOMS: atom_id res chain seq x y z
N MET A 1 -18.84 12.58 15.22
CA MET A 1 -17.37 12.79 15.32
C MET A 1 -16.56 11.51 15.35
N ALA A 2 -16.97 10.45 16.09
CA ALA A 2 -16.19 9.20 16.17
C ALA A 2 -15.99 8.49 14.80
N MET A 3 -17.05 8.39 13.99
CA MET A 3 -17.00 7.77 12.65
C MET A 3 -16.09 8.54 11.68
N LEU A 4 -16.19 9.87 11.66
CA LEU A 4 -15.29 10.72 10.86
C LEU A 4 -13.81 10.51 11.24
N LYS A 5 -13.51 10.41 12.53
CA LYS A 5 -12.15 10.12 13.00
C LYS A 5 -11.67 8.72 12.58
N LYS A 6 -12.56 7.72 12.62
CA LYS A 6 -12.28 6.36 12.12
C LYS A 6 -11.92 6.40 10.62
N HIS A 7 -12.70 7.10 9.79
CA HIS A 7 -12.42 7.18 8.35
C HIS A 7 -11.12 7.92 8.02
N ILE A 8 -10.80 8.99 8.76
CA ILE A 8 -9.53 9.70 8.59
C ILE A 8 -8.36 8.76 8.89
N ASN A 9 -8.43 7.98 9.97
CA ASN A 9 -7.38 7.01 10.30
C ASN A 9 -7.19 5.96 9.20
N HIS A 10 -8.27 5.33 8.72
CA HIS A 10 -8.19 4.35 7.63
C HIS A 10 -7.64 4.98 6.33
N ALA A 11 -8.04 6.22 6.01
CA ALA A 11 -7.51 6.93 4.86
C ALA A 11 -5.99 7.21 4.99
N ASP A 12 -5.51 7.58 6.19
CA ASP A 12 -4.09 7.80 6.47
C ASP A 12 -3.28 6.50 6.39
N GLU A 13 -3.84 5.39 6.89
CA GLU A 13 -3.22 4.05 6.81
C GLU A 13 -3.12 3.59 5.34
N ALA A 14 -4.20 3.72 4.56
CA ALA A 14 -4.19 3.43 3.13
C ALA A 14 -3.13 4.26 2.37
N HIS A 15 -3.08 5.56 2.64
CA HIS A 15 -2.12 6.46 2.03
C HIS A 15 -0.68 6.05 2.36
N THR A 16 -0.41 5.67 3.61
CA THR A 16 0.91 5.20 4.06
C THR A 16 1.34 3.95 3.29
N GLN A 17 0.45 2.95 3.16
CA GLN A 17 0.74 1.73 2.40
C GLN A 17 1.03 2.03 0.92
N ILE A 18 0.24 2.91 0.28
CA ILE A 18 0.44 3.31 -1.12
C ILE A 18 1.79 4.01 -1.32
N VAL A 19 2.18 4.90 -0.39
CA VAL A 19 3.48 5.59 -0.44
C VAL A 19 4.63 4.60 -0.34
N HIS A 20 4.53 3.62 0.56
CA HIS A 20 5.55 2.56 0.69
C HIS A 20 5.63 1.68 -0.56
N ALA A 21 4.49 1.25 -1.10
CA ALA A 21 4.46 0.46 -2.33
C ALA A 21 5.13 1.21 -3.49
N LYS A 22 4.84 2.52 -3.65
CA LYS A 22 5.47 3.36 -4.67
C LYS A 22 6.99 3.47 -4.50
N ALA A 23 7.50 3.55 -3.27
CA ALA A 23 8.93 3.58 -3.02
C ALA A 23 9.60 2.26 -3.44
N ILE A 24 8.98 1.12 -3.15
CA ILE A 24 9.49 -0.20 -3.54
C ILE A 24 9.45 -0.36 -5.07
N ILE A 25 8.36 0.03 -5.74
CA ILE A 25 8.28 0.02 -7.22
C ILE A 25 9.40 0.87 -7.83
N THR A 26 9.68 2.04 -7.25
CA THR A 26 10.77 2.92 -7.71
C THR A 26 12.14 2.26 -7.55
N LEU A 27 12.36 1.53 -6.44
CA LEU A 27 13.58 0.75 -6.23
C LEU A 27 13.67 -0.43 -7.22
N ILE A 28 12.57 -1.12 -7.51
CA ILE A 28 12.54 -2.19 -8.52
C ILE A 28 12.90 -1.65 -9.91
N ALA A 29 12.37 -0.49 -10.28
CA ALA A 29 12.62 0.13 -11.58
C ALA A 29 14.12 0.46 -11.84
N SER A 30 14.95 0.49 -10.80
CA SER A 30 16.40 0.66 -10.92
C SER A 30 17.20 -0.64 -10.95
N HIS A 31 16.56 -1.81 -10.87
CA HIS A 31 17.20 -3.13 -10.85
C HIS A 31 16.91 -3.95 -12.12
N ASP A 32 17.77 -4.94 -12.40
CA ASP A 32 17.54 -5.92 -13.47
C ASP A 32 16.37 -6.85 -13.10
N ILE A 33 15.48 -7.09 -14.05
CA ILE A 33 14.17 -7.73 -13.87
C ILE A 33 14.27 -9.23 -13.54
N ASN A 34 15.43 -9.85 -13.75
CA ASN A 34 15.67 -11.27 -13.45
C ASN A 34 16.33 -11.50 -12.07
N ASN A 35 16.25 -10.52 -11.17
CA ASN A 35 16.81 -10.63 -9.83
C ASN A 35 15.73 -11.17 -8.86
N PRO A 36 15.98 -12.27 -8.11
CA PRO A 36 15.07 -12.76 -7.07
C PRO A 36 14.67 -11.71 -6.02
N ALA A 37 15.49 -10.68 -5.81
CA ALA A 37 15.14 -9.54 -4.96
C ALA A 37 13.98 -8.70 -5.52
N VAL A 38 13.81 -8.65 -6.85
CA VAL A 38 12.68 -7.99 -7.51
C VAL A 38 11.38 -8.76 -7.27
N GLU A 39 11.41 -10.09 -7.37
CA GLU A 39 10.22 -10.92 -7.09
C GLU A 39 9.71 -10.73 -5.66
N ASN A 40 10.61 -10.82 -4.66
CA ASN A 40 10.26 -10.58 -3.26
C ASN A 40 9.75 -9.15 -3.02
N ALA A 41 10.33 -8.17 -3.71
CA ALA A 41 9.90 -6.78 -3.61
C ALA A 41 8.51 -6.55 -4.25
N LEU A 42 8.19 -7.25 -5.35
CA LEU A 42 6.88 -7.20 -5.98
C LEU A 42 5.80 -7.84 -5.11
N GLU A 43 6.12 -8.95 -4.44
CA GLU A 43 5.21 -9.59 -3.46
C GLU A 43 4.90 -8.63 -2.30
N ALA A 44 5.92 -7.97 -1.75
CA ALA A 44 5.72 -6.95 -0.70
C ALA A 44 4.87 -5.77 -1.17
N VAL A 45 5.01 -5.34 -2.43
CA VAL A 45 4.17 -4.29 -3.03
C VAL A 45 2.72 -4.76 -3.14
N ALA A 46 2.48 -5.99 -3.58
CA ALA A 46 1.14 -6.55 -3.70
C ALA A 46 0.42 -6.58 -2.35
N GLU A 47 1.07 -7.08 -1.29
CA GLU A 47 0.49 -7.08 0.06
C GLU A 47 0.21 -5.66 0.59
N MET A 48 1.08 -4.69 0.30
CA MET A 48 0.85 -3.29 0.68
C MET A 48 -0.39 -2.71 -0.01
N LEU A 49 -0.58 -3.02 -1.30
CA LEU A 49 -1.74 -2.55 -2.06
C LEU A 49 -3.03 -3.23 -1.61
N GLU A 50 -3.01 -4.52 -1.31
CA GLU A 50 -4.17 -5.24 -0.74
C GLU A 50 -4.61 -4.64 0.60
N ARG A 51 -3.65 -4.33 1.50
CA ARG A 51 -3.96 -3.63 2.75
C ARG A 51 -4.55 -2.26 2.49
N ALA A 52 -3.97 -1.47 1.58
CA ALA A 52 -4.49 -0.16 1.24
C ALA A 52 -5.93 -0.22 0.70
N GLU A 53 -6.25 -1.22 -0.11
CA GLU A 53 -7.61 -1.44 -0.62
C GLU A 53 -8.59 -1.76 0.52
N ALA A 54 -8.22 -2.64 1.45
CA ALA A 54 -9.05 -2.95 2.62
C ALA A 54 -9.35 -1.71 3.47
N GLU A 55 -8.33 -0.86 3.71
CA GLU A 55 -8.48 0.39 4.44
C GLU A 55 -9.42 1.37 3.71
N LEU A 56 -9.32 1.50 2.38
CA LEU A 56 -10.20 2.34 1.58
C LEU A 56 -11.65 1.82 1.55
N VAL A 57 -11.82 0.50 1.53
CA VAL A 57 -13.13 -0.16 1.62
C VAL A 57 -13.83 0.21 2.93
N GLU A 58 -13.11 0.22 4.06
CA GLU A 58 -13.65 0.67 5.36
C GLU A 58 -14.08 2.13 5.35
N VAL A 59 -13.37 3.01 4.62
CA VAL A 59 -13.76 4.42 4.45
C VAL A 59 -15.04 4.56 3.61
N THR A 60 -15.21 3.73 2.58
CA THR A 60 -16.38 3.81 1.67
C THR A 60 -17.66 3.17 2.21
N HIS A 61 -17.55 2.20 3.12
CA HIS A 61 -18.69 1.49 3.70
C HIS A 61 -19.08 1.98 5.10
N GLY A 62 -18.26 2.83 5.72
CA GLY A 62 -18.54 3.44 7.01
C GLY A 62 -19.55 4.59 6.94
#